data_AF-A0A955VUC6-F1
#
_entry.id   AF-A0A955VUC6-F1
#
_cell.length_a   1.000
_cell.length_b   1.000
_cell.length_c   1.000
_cell.angle_alpha   90.00
_cell.angle_beta   90.00
_cell.angle_gamma   90.00
#
_symmetry.space_group_name_H-M   'P 1'
#
loop_
_entity.id
_entity.type
_entity.pdbx_description
1 polymer ?
#
loop_
_entity_poly.entity_id
_entity_poly.type
_entity_poly.pdbx_seq_one_letter_code
_entity_poly.pdbx_strand_id
1 'polypeptide(L)'
;MSTLPPIGSGHPLVFVAGPCVIEDADLTYAVAAALAAMKLPLIFKASFDKANRSSADAYRGPGLDAGLEALAQVRRRFDLPLLTDVHTPAQCAPAAEVVDVLQIPAFLCRQTDLLIAAAKTGRIVKIKKG
;
A
#
# COMPACT_ATOMS: atom_id res chain seq x y z
N MET A 1 11.52 9.39 -5.44
CA MET A 1 11.23 8.43 -4.36
C MET A 1 11.24 9.22 -3.07
N SER A 2 10.13 9.23 -2.33
CA SER A 2 10.02 9.87 -1.02
C SER A 2 10.82 9.06 0.01
N THR A 3 11.49 9.73 0.94
CA THR A 3 12.30 9.05 1.96
C THR A 3 11.41 8.33 2.96
N LEU A 4 11.58 7.02 3.12
CA LEU A 4 10.93 6.26 4.18
C LEU A 4 11.47 6.68 5.55
N PRO A 5 10.63 6.90 6.57
CA PRO A 5 11.10 7.14 7.93
C PRO A 5 11.81 5.89 8.48
N PRO A 6 12.82 6.03 9.35
CA PRO A 6 13.48 4.89 9.98
C PRO A 6 12.49 4.13 10.88
N ILE A 7 12.51 2.80 10.79
CA ILE A 7 11.60 1.90 11.52
C ILE A 7 12.44 0.98 12.41
N GLY A 8 12.21 1.01 13.73
CA GLY A 8 12.90 0.14 14.67
C GLY A 8 13.01 0.74 16.07
N SER A 9 13.65 -0.01 16.98
CA SER A 9 13.93 0.46 18.33
C SER A 9 14.80 1.73 18.29
N GLY A 10 14.49 2.70 19.16
CA GLY A 10 15.22 3.98 19.23
C GLY A 10 14.80 5.02 18.19
N HIS A 11 13.84 4.72 17.31
CA HIS A 11 13.26 5.68 16.37
C HIS A 11 11.83 6.10 16.77
N PRO A 12 11.36 7.28 16.33
CA PRO A 12 9.97 7.70 16.53
C PRO A 12 8.97 6.69 15.97
N LEU A 13 7.77 6.64 16.57
CA LEU A 13 6.69 5.79 16.09
C LEU A 13 6.29 6.20 14.66
N VAL A 14 6.28 5.22 13.75
CA VAL A 14 5.82 5.38 12.36
C VAL A 14 4.37 4.95 12.22
N PHE A 15 3.58 5.79 11.58
CA PHE A 15 2.17 5.55 11.29
C PHE A 15 2.02 5.00 9.88
N VAL A 16 1.18 3.96 9.73
CA VAL A 16 0.71 3.48 8.43
C VAL A 16 -0.78 3.77 8.37
N ALA A 17 -1.17 4.76 7.57
CA ALA A 17 -2.55 5.27 7.58
C ALA A 17 -3.02 5.68 6.18
N GLY A 18 -4.34 5.66 6.00
CA GLY A 18 -5.02 5.98 4.75
C GLY A 18 -6.32 5.17 4.62
N PRO A 19 -7.04 5.31 3.52
CA PRO A 19 -8.32 4.63 3.32
C PRO A 19 -8.13 3.11 3.20
N CYS A 20 -9.18 2.35 3.53
CA CYS A 20 -9.13 0.90 3.46
C CYS A 20 -8.89 0.42 2.02
N VAL A 21 -9.63 0.99 1.08
CA VAL A 21 -9.58 0.77 -0.37
C VAL A 21 -9.66 2.12 -1.08
N ILE A 22 -9.11 2.21 -2.28
CA ILE A 22 -9.30 3.38 -3.15
C ILE A 22 -10.73 3.32 -3.68
N GLU A 23 -11.61 4.15 -3.13
CA GLU A 23 -13.02 4.22 -3.56
C GLU A 23 -13.19 5.26 -4.66
N ASP A 24 -12.58 6.41 -4.42
CA ASP A 24 -12.59 7.58 -5.29
C ASP A 24 -11.23 8.28 -5.19
N ALA A 25 -10.79 8.87 -6.31
CA ALA A 25 -9.49 9.52 -6.38
C ALA A 25 -9.45 10.79 -5.52
N ASP A 26 -10.50 11.62 -5.56
CA ASP A 26 -10.55 12.88 -4.84
C ASP A 26 -10.61 12.65 -3.33
N LEU A 27 -11.39 11.67 -2.88
CA LEU A 27 -11.40 11.24 -1.48
C LEU A 27 -10.01 10.74 -1.04
N THR A 28 -9.36 9.92 -1.87
CA THR A 28 -8.01 9.41 -1.58
C THR A 28 -7.01 10.55 -1.42
N TYR A 29 -7.07 11.56 -2.29
CA TYR A 29 -6.20 12.74 -2.22
C TYR A 29 -6.52 13.63 -1.02
N ALA A 30 -7.80 13.82 -0.68
CA ALA A 30 -8.20 14.60 0.49
C ALA A 30 -7.68 13.97 1.79
N VAL A 31 -7.77 12.65 1.92
CA VAL A 31 -7.21 11.91 3.07
C VAL A 31 -5.69 12.03 3.10
N ALA A 32 -5.02 11.86 1.96
CA ALA A 32 -3.56 12.02 1.89
C ALA A 32 -3.10 13.43 2.29
N ALA A 33 -3.80 14.47 1.82
CA ALA A 33 -3.50 15.86 2.18
C ALA A 33 -3.67 16.11 3.68
N ALA A 34 -4.77 15.63 4.27
CA ALA A 34 -5.04 15.76 5.70
C ALA A 34 -3.96 15.06 6.55
N LEU A 35 -3.55 13.84 6.16
CA LEU A 35 -2.51 13.11 6.88
C LEU A 35 -1.12 13.76 6.71
N ALA A 36 -0.78 14.26 5.52
CA ALA A 36 0.47 14.97 5.27
C ALA A 36 0.59 16.24 6.14
N ALA A 37 -0.51 16.98 6.31
CA ALA A 37 -0.56 18.19 7.12
C ALA A 37 -0.26 17.93 8.61
N MET A 38 -0.42 16.70 9.10
CA MET A 38 -0.11 16.33 10.50
C MET A 38 1.40 16.29 10.78
N LYS A 39 2.26 16.25 9.74
CA LYS A 39 3.74 16.23 9.86
C LYS A 39 4.26 15.11 10.79
N LEU A 40 3.60 13.95 10.77
CA LEU A 40 4.00 12.76 11.50
C LEU A 40 4.87 11.85 10.61
N PRO A 41 5.73 10.98 11.19
CA PRO A 41 6.37 9.91 10.43
C PRO A 41 5.31 8.97 9.87
N LEU A 42 5.04 9.06 8.58
CA LEU A 42 3.86 8.47 7.95
C LEU A 42 4.22 7.69 6.69
N ILE A 43 3.58 6.54 6.51
CA ILE A 43 3.48 5.81 5.23
C ILE A 43 2.01 5.78 4.84
N PHE A 44 1.68 6.36 3.69
CA PHE A 44 0.33 6.36 3.17
C PHE A 44 -0.05 4.97 2.66
N LYS A 45 -1.21 4.47 3.08
CA LYS A 45 -1.70 3.14 2.72
C LYS A 45 -3.06 3.23 2.06
N ALA A 46 -3.23 2.58 0.91
CA ALA A 46 -4.54 2.25 0.35
C ALA A 46 -4.47 0.94 -0.45
N SER A 47 -5.57 0.19 -0.50
CA SER A 47 -5.68 -1.03 -1.32
C SER A 47 -6.30 -0.70 -2.67
N PHE A 48 -5.75 -1.22 -3.76
CA PHE A 48 -6.35 -1.13 -5.10
C PHE A 48 -7.39 -2.24 -5.38
N ASP A 49 -7.32 -3.34 -4.62
CA ASP A 49 -8.24 -4.48 -4.70
C ASP A 49 -8.52 -5.06 -3.30
N LYS A 50 -9.76 -5.51 -3.08
CA LYS A 50 -10.22 -6.26 -1.91
C LYS A 50 -10.56 -7.66 -2.35
N ALA A 51 -9.56 -8.55 -2.43
CA ALA A 51 -9.73 -9.91 -2.94
C ALA A 51 -10.42 -10.90 -1.98
N ASN A 52 -11.00 -10.40 -0.87
CA ASN A 52 -11.53 -11.21 0.22
C ASN A 52 -12.93 -10.75 0.66
N ARG A 53 -13.77 -10.35 -0.30
CA ARG A 53 -15.19 -10.02 -0.05
C ARG A 53 -16.03 -11.27 0.08
N SER A 54 -17.10 -11.19 0.87
CA SER A 54 -18.07 -12.26 1.07
C SER A 54 -19.08 -12.40 -0.07
N SER A 55 -19.20 -11.39 -0.94
CA SER A 55 -20.01 -11.40 -2.16
C SER A 55 -19.15 -11.05 -3.37
N ALA A 56 -19.40 -11.72 -4.50
CA ALA A 56 -18.70 -11.50 -5.76
C ALA A 56 -19.03 -10.12 -6.38
N ASP A 57 -20.24 -9.62 -6.16
CA ASP A 57 -20.73 -8.35 -6.73
C ASP A 57 -20.33 -7.12 -5.88
N ALA A 58 -19.68 -7.34 -4.75
CA ALA A 58 -19.26 -6.27 -3.87
C ALA A 58 -18.12 -5.46 -4.53
N TYR A 59 -18.19 -4.12 -4.50
CA TYR A 59 -17.13 -3.26 -5.04
C TYR A 59 -15.76 -3.61 -4.44
N ARG A 60 -14.74 -3.84 -5.25
CA ARG A 60 -13.42 -4.30 -4.78
C ARG A 60 -12.32 -3.25 -4.82
N GLY A 61 -12.56 -2.10 -5.42
CA GLY A 61 -11.52 -1.13 -5.74
C GLY A 61 -11.37 -0.96 -7.26
N PRO A 62 -10.52 -0.04 -7.69
CA PRO A 62 -10.34 0.32 -9.10
C PRO A 62 -9.52 -0.72 -9.87
N GLY A 63 -8.95 -1.72 -9.19
CA GLY A 63 -8.02 -2.66 -9.78
C GLY A 63 -6.59 -2.12 -9.85
N LEU A 64 -5.67 -2.95 -10.35
CA LEU A 64 -4.23 -2.71 -10.26
C LEU A 64 -3.82 -1.41 -10.93
N ASP A 65 -4.08 -1.23 -12.23
CA ASP A 65 -3.54 -0.13 -13.00
C ASP A 65 -4.05 1.24 -12.52
N ALA A 66 -5.38 1.39 -12.41
CA ALA A 66 -5.99 2.63 -11.94
C ALA A 66 -5.67 2.93 -10.47
N GLY A 67 -5.57 1.89 -9.62
CA GLY A 67 -5.18 2.06 -8.23
C GLY A 67 -3.72 2.47 -8.06
N LEU A 68 -2.81 1.91 -8.85
CA LEU A 68 -1.40 2.31 -8.86
C LEU A 68 -1.21 3.73 -9.40
N GLU A 69 -1.94 4.14 -10.43
CA GLU A 69 -1.91 5.53 -10.90
C GLU A 69 -2.40 6.49 -9.81
N ALA A 70 -3.50 6.18 -9.11
CA ALA A 70 -3.96 7.00 -7.99
C ALA A 70 -2.92 7.12 -6.87
N LEU A 71 -2.23 6.02 -6.53
CA LEU A 71 -1.13 6.04 -5.56
C LEU A 71 0.07 6.87 -6.06
N ALA A 72 0.43 6.75 -7.35
CA ALA A 72 1.48 7.57 -7.94
C ALA A 72 1.14 9.08 -7.85
N GLN A 73 -0.13 9.45 -8.05
CA GLN A 73 -0.61 10.82 -7.88
C GLN A 73 -0.52 11.29 -6.42
N VAL A 74 -0.85 10.44 -5.44
CA VAL A 74 -0.64 10.75 -4.01
C VAL A 74 0.81 11.13 -3.75
N ARG A 75 1.77 10.32 -4.23
CA ARG A 75 3.19 10.64 -4.08
C ARG A 75 3.56 11.96 -4.77
N ARG A 76 3.14 12.16 -6.03
CA ARG A 76 3.46 13.39 -6.79
C ARG A 76 2.96 14.65 -6.07
N ARG A 77 1.79 14.58 -5.43
CA ARG A 77 1.14 15.73 -4.79
C ARG A 77 1.63 16.01 -3.38
N PHE A 78 1.96 14.96 -2.62
CA PHE A 78 2.15 15.07 -1.17
C PHE A 78 3.50 14.53 -0.66
N ASP A 79 4.34 14.00 -1.54
CA ASP A 79 5.66 13.41 -1.25
C ASP A 79 5.65 12.37 -0.11
N LEU A 80 4.56 11.61 -0.01
CA LEU A 80 4.41 10.56 0.99
C LEU A 80 4.98 9.23 0.50
N PRO A 81 5.67 8.46 1.37
CA PRO A 81 5.97 7.08 1.07
C PRO A 81 4.69 6.25 1.05
N LEU A 82 4.67 5.22 0.21
CA LEU A 82 3.46 4.51 -0.17
C LEU A 82 3.53 3.04 0.20
N LEU A 83 2.37 2.49 0.58
CA LEU A 83 2.17 1.08 0.86
C LEU A 83 0.86 0.58 0.25
N THR A 84 0.91 -0.56 -0.41
CA THR A 84 -0.30 -1.27 -0.85
C THR A 84 -0.15 -2.78 -0.65
N ASP A 85 -1.26 -3.50 -0.55
CA ASP A 85 -1.27 -4.95 -0.49
C ASP A 85 -1.39 -5.61 -1.87
N VAL A 86 -0.70 -6.74 -2.02
CA VAL A 86 -0.73 -7.58 -3.22
C VAL A 86 -1.30 -8.95 -2.87
N HIS A 87 -2.10 -9.51 -3.78
CA HIS A 87 -2.86 -10.74 -3.59
C HIS A 87 -2.36 -11.88 -4.48
N THR A 88 -1.57 -11.58 -5.52
CA THR A 88 -0.97 -12.58 -6.41
C THR A 88 0.48 -12.22 -6.76
N PRO A 89 1.34 -13.21 -7.11
CA PRO A 89 2.73 -12.95 -7.48
C PRO A 89 2.90 -11.95 -8.63
N ALA A 90 2.00 -11.98 -9.62
CA ALA A 90 2.05 -11.10 -10.78
C ALA A 90 1.84 -9.62 -10.45
N GLN A 91 1.19 -9.31 -9.32
CA GLN A 91 0.98 -7.94 -8.87
C GLN A 91 2.24 -7.33 -8.23
N CYS A 92 3.19 -8.13 -7.76
CA CYS A 92 4.34 -7.65 -6.99
C CYS A 92 5.23 -6.68 -7.79
N ALA A 93 5.63 -7.06 -9.00
CA ALA A 93 6.51 -6.25 -9.85
C ALA A 93 5.90 -4.88 -10.21
N PRO A 94 4.68 -4.80 -10.81
CA PRO A 94 4.08 -3.51 -11.14
C PRO A 94 3.79 -2.66 -9.90
N ALA A 95 3.32 -3.25 -8.80
CA ALA A 95 3.11 -2.49 -7.56
C ALA A 95 4.43 -1.91 -7.02
N ALA A 96 5.52 -2.68 -7.09
CA ALA A 96 6.85 -2.23 -6.66
C ALA A 96 7.44 -1.11 -7.52
N GLU A 97 6.97 -0.86 -8.73
CA GLU A 97 7.38 0.32 -9.49
C GLU A 97 6.86 1.62 -8.86
N VAL A 98 5.72 1.54 -8.20
CA VAL A 98 5.02 2.70 -7.63
C VAL A 98 5.25 2.83 -6.13
N VAL A 99 5.11 1.77 -5.35
CA VAL A 99 5.11 1.83 -3.87
C VAL A 99 6.46 1.49 -3.25
N ASP A 100 6.68 1.97 -2.02
CA ASP A 100 7.92 1.69 -1.27
C ASP A 100 7.81 0.40 -0.45
N VAL A 101 6.59 0.05 -0.04
CA VAL A 101 6.30 -1.11 0.80
C VAL A 101 5.20 -1.96 0.19
N LEU A 102 5.49 -3.24 -0.05
CA LEU A 102 4.50 -4.24 -0.39
C LEU A 102 3.95 -4.89 0.88
N GLN A 103 2.63 -5.00 1.00
CA GLN A 103 1.99 -5.68 2.12
C GLN A 103 1.44 -7.04 1.71
N ILE A 104 1.75 -8.06 2.50
CA ILE A 104 1.18 -9.41 2.34
C ILE A 104 -0.03 -9.54 3.27
N PRO A 105 -1.25 -9.80 2.74
CA PRO A 105 -2.43 -10.03 3.55
C PRO A 105 -2.26 -11.21 4.52
N ALA A 106 -2.96 -11.16 5.66
CA ALA A 106 -2.85 -12.19 6.70
C ALA A 106 -3.17 -13.60 6.18
N PHE A 107 -4.24 -13.74 5.38
CA PHE A 107 -4.62 -15.02 4.77
C PHE A 107 -3.59 -15.56 3.78
N LEU A 108 -2.70 -14.72 3.26
CA LEU A 108 -1.69 -15.08 2.27
C LEU A 108 -0.27 -15.12 2.85
N CYS A 109 -0.11 -14.93 4.16
CA CYS A 109 1.22 -14.82 4.79
C CYS A 109 2.08 -16.10 4.73
N ARG A 110 1.49 -17.23 4.31
CA ARG A 110 2.17 -18.52 4.12
C ARG A 110 2.23 -18.98 2.66
N GLN A 111 1.88 -18.11 1.70
CA GLN A 111 1.95 -18.43 0.28
C GLN A 111 3.38 -18.19 -0.23
N THR A 112 4.19 -19.25 -0.27
CA THR A 112 5.62 -19.20 -0.59
C THR A 112 5.92 -18.45 -1.89
N ASP A 113 5.17 -18.73 -2.96
CA ASP A 113 5.41 -18.09 -4.26
C ASP A 113 5.15 -16.58 -4.23
N LEU A 114 4.13 -16.14 -3.48
CA LEU A 114 3.84 -14.72 -3.28
C LEU A 114 4.96 -14.04 -2.49
N LEU A 115 5.46 -14.68 -1.42
CA LEU A 115 6.55 -14.16 -0.61
C LEU A 115 7.85 -14.05 -1.42
N ILE A 116 8.18 -15.06 -2.21
CA ILE A 116 9.33 -15.04 -3.11
C ILE A 116 9.19 -13.92 -4.15
N ALA A 117 8.02 -13.78 -4.78
CA ALA A 117 7.77 -12.73 -5.74
C ALA A 117 7.90 -11.34 -5.13
N ALA A 118 7.33 -11.11 -3.93
CA ALA A 118 7.47 -9.85 -3.21
C ALA A 118 8.93 -9.56 -2.85
N ALA A 119 9.68 -10.54 -2.33
CA ALA A 119 11.08 -10.39 -1.99
C ALA A 119 11.96 -10.04 -3.20
N LYS A 120 11.71 -10.67 -4.36
CA LYS A 120 12.43 -10.41 -5.62
C LYS A 120 12.30 -8.96 -6.11
N THR A 121 11.30 -8.21 -5.67
CA THR A 121 11.14 -6.79 -6.05
C THR A 121 12.15 -5.86 -5.39
N GLY A 122 12.83 -6.30 -4.33
CA GLY A 122 13.72 -5.44 -3.53
C GLY A 122 13.01 -4.38 -2.70
N ARG A 123 11.67 -4.36 -2.65
CA ARG A 123 10.89 -3.49 -1.78
C ARG A 123 10.82 -4.01 -0.35
N ILE A 124 10.51 -3.12 0.58
CA ILE A 124 10.19 -3.54 1.94
C ILE A 124 8.90 -4.38 1.90
N VAL A 125 8.89 -5.48 2.65
CA VAL A 125 7.72 -6.36 2.74
C VAL A 125 7.12 -6.29 4.15
N LYS A 126 5.87 -5.82 4.25
CA LYS A 126 5.08 -5.80 5.48
C LYS A 126 4.17 -7.02 5.53
N ILE A 127 4.49 -7.99 6.36
CA ILE A 127 3.69 -9.21 6.53
C ILE A 127 2.63 -8.96 7.60
N LYS A 128 1.34 -9.12 7.25
CA LYS A 128 0.28 -9.20 8.27
C LYS A 128 0.32 -10.60 8.89
N LYS A 129 0.42 -10.67 10.22
CA LYS A 129 0.37 -11.93 10.96
C LYS A 129 -0.98 -12.62 10.72
N GLY A 130 -0.94 -13.85 10.24
CA GLY A 130 -2.09 -14.77 10.17
C GLY A 130 -2.59 -15.23 11.53
#